data_AF-A0A0D3D5V3-F1
#
_entry.id   AF-A0A0D3D5V3-F1
#
_cell.length_a   1.000
_cell.length_b   1.000
_cell.length_c   1.000
_cell.angle_alpha   90.00
_cell.angle_beta   90.00
_cell.angle_gamma   90.00
#
_symmetry.space_group_name_H-M   'P 1'
#
loop_
_entity.id
_entity.type
_entity.pdbx_description
1 polymer ?
#
loop_
_entity_poly.entity_id
_entity_poly.type
_entity_poly.pdbx_seq_one_letter_code
_entity_poly.pdbx_strand_id
1 'polypeptide(L)'
;MSSSSMALRDMQRDLEAKANDLAKIQKEIAKNHQLRKKYTIQLGENELVLKELDLLEDDANVYKLIGPVLVKQDLAEANANVRKRIEYISAELYVFFLLLLLLGVEATVAKFLLLDCYINLEKKRERSFRSSPMILMNAVDAVRVLDMKRIDATLQDNEGQQNSKREAMMKLQQRLQSIQAGKAKA
;
A
#
# COMPACT_ATOMS: atom_id res chain seq x y z
N MET A 1 45.39 -4.27 -6.81
CA MET A 1 44.15 -5.08 -6.93
C MET A 1 43.31 -5.14 -5.64
N SER A 2 43.86 -5.05 -4.42
CA SER A 2 43.07 -5.18 -3.17
C SER A 2 42.11 -4.01 -2.86
N SER A 3 42.51 -2.76 -3.12
CA SER A 3 41.69 -1.57 -2.82
C SER A 3 40.42 -1.45 -3.69
N SER A 4 40.50 -1.80 -4.99
CA SER A 4 39.34 -1.77 -5.90
C SER A 4 38.28 -2.83 -5.57
N SER A 5 38.72 -3.97 -5.04
CA SER A 5 37.86 -5.07 -4.55
C SER A 5 37.09 -4.67 -3.28
N MET A 6 37.74 -3.98 -2.34
CA MET A 6 37.08 -3.47 -1.13
C MET A 6 36.01 -2.42 -1.46
N ALA A 7 36.32 -1.43 -2.31
CA ALA A 7 35.37 -0.39 -2.69
C ALA A 7 34.09 -0.93 -3.36
N LEU A 8 34.19 -2.02 -4.14
CA LEU A 8 33.02 -2.69 -4.74
C LEU A 8 32.14 -3.35 -3.67
N ARG A 9 32.74 -3.99 -2.66
CA ARG A 9 32.01 -4.62 -1.57
C ARG A 9 31.29 -3.59 -0.69
N ASP A 10 31.91 -2.43 -0.45
CA ASP A 10 31.29 -1.37 0.32
C ASP A 10 30.07 -0.77 -0.40
N MET A 11 30.17 -0.57 -1.73
CA MET A 11 29.02 -0.15 -2.54
C MET A 11 27.91 -1.21 -2.60
N GLN A 12 28.24 -2.50 -2.60
CA GLN A 12 27.24 -3.58 -2.52
C GLN A 12 26.50 -3.55 -1.19
N ARG A 13 27.22 -3.33 -0.07
CA ARG A 13 26.62 -3.22 1.26
C ARG A 13 25.71 -2.00 1.39
N ASP A 14 26.12 -0.85 0.86
CA ASP A 14 25.28 0.36 0.86
C ASP A 14 24.00 0.18 0.05
N LEU A 15 24.09 -0.47 -1.12
CA LEU A 15 22.91 -0.80 -1.94
C LEU A 15 21.93 -1.71 -1.19
N GLU A 16 22.44 -2.76 -0.54
CA GLU A 16 21.64 -3.68 0.26
C GLU A 16 21.00 -2.98 1.47
N ALA A 17 21.74 -2.10 2.15
CA ALA A 17 21.21 -1.30 3.26
C ALA A 17 20.04 -0.41 2.82
N LYS A 18 20.20 0.35 1.73
CA LYS A 18 19.12 1.19 1.18
C LYS A 18 17.91 0.37 0.73
N ALA A 19 18.13 -0.82 0.17
CA ALA A 19 17.05 -1.73 -0.23
C ALA A 19 16.25 -2.21 0.98
N ASN A 20 16.93 -2.56 2.06
CA ASN A 20 16.31 -2.97 3.32
C ASN A 20 15.50 -1.83 3.96
N ASP A 21 15.99 -0.60 3.92
CA ASP A 21 15.27 0.55 4.46
C ASP A 21 14.01 0.88 3.64
N LEU A 22 14.11 0.84 2.30
CA LEU A 22 12.94 0.98 1.44
C LEU A 22 11.90 -0.13 1.71
N ALA A 23 12.33 -1.37 1.94
CA ALA A 23 11.44 -2.47 2.28
C ALA A 23 10.71 -2.25 3.63
N LYS A 24 11.37 -1.64 4.62
CA LYS A 24 10.72 -1.26 5.90
C LYS A 24 9.64 -0.20 5.67
N ILE A 25 9.94 0.87 4.94
CA ILE A 25 8.97 1.93 4.63
C ILE A 25 7.77 1.36 3.87
N GLN A 26 8.00 0.49 2.89
CA GLN A 26 6.92 -0.19 2.16
C GLN A 26 6.02 -1.04 3.08
N LYS A 27 6.60 -1.72 4.07
CA LYS A 27 5.84 -2.48 5.07
C LYS A 27 4.97 -1.57 5.94
N GLU A 28 5.46 -0.41 6.33
CA GLU A 28 4.70 0.58 7.11
C GLU A 28 3.56 1.20 6.31
N ILE A 29 3.79 1.53 5.04
CA ILE A 29 2.75 1.96 4.09
C ILE A 29 1.65 0.91 3.99
N ALA A 30 2.01 -0.38 3.85
CA ALA A 30 1.04 -1.47 3.77
C ALA A 30 0.21 -1.61 5.05
N LYS A 31 0.84 -1.51 6.23
CA LYS A 31 0.14 -1.51 7.53
C LYS A 31 -0.83 -0.32 7.67
N ASN A 32 -0.38 0.89 7.32
CA ASN A 32 -1.22 2.08 7.35
C ASN A 32 -2.46 1.91 6.44
N HIS A 33 -2.27 1.39 5.22
CA HIS A 33 -3.39 1.09 4.33
C HIS A 33 -4.40 0.09 4.93
N GLN A 34 -3.95 -0.94 5.64
CA GLN A 34 -4.84 -1.89 6.31
C GLN A 34 -5.65 -1.21 7.42
N LEU A 35 -5.00 -0.39 8.25
CA LEU A 35 -5.67 0.37 9.30
C LEU A 35 -6.68 1.35 8.71
N ARG A 36 -6.30 2.13 7.70
CA ARG A 36 -7.19 3.07 7.03
C ARG A 36 -8.45 2.39 6.49
N LYS A 37 -8.32 1.23 5.83
CA LYS A 37 -9.48 0.45 5.36
C LYS A 37 -10.43 0.08 6.49
N LYS A 38 -9.90 -0.42 7.62
CA LYS A 38 -10.68 -0.78 8.80
C LYS A 38 -11.45 0.43 9.34
N TYR A 39 -10.77 1.57 9.52
CA TYR A 39 -11.39 2.78 10.06
C TYR A 39 -12.40 3.40 9.09
N THR A 40 -12.17 3.32 7.77
CA THR A 40 -13.15 3.78 6.77
C THR A 40 -14.44 2.97 6.83
N ILE A 41 -14.35 1.64 7.00
CA ILE A 41 -15.54 0.79 7.17
C ILE A 41 -16.28 1.16 8.45
N GLN A 42 -15.56 1.27 9.58
CA GLN A 42 -16.15 1.64 10.87
C GLN A 42 -16.80 3.03 10.83
N LEU A 43 -16.18 4.00 10.14
CA LEU A 43 -16.75 5.32 9.93
C LEU A 43 -18.10 5.23 9.21
N GLY A 44 -18.12 4.54 8.07
CA GLY A 44 -19.34 4.36 7.28
C GLY A 44 -20.46 3.67 8.06
N GLU A 45 -20.14 2.65 8.85
CA GLU A 45 -21.12 1.99 9.74
C GLU A 45 -21.69 2.95 10.79
N ASN A 46 -20.85 3.77 11.43
CA ASN A 46 -21.34 4.72 12.45
C ASN A 46 -22.11 5.88 11.82
N GLU A 47 -21.73 6.35 10.63
CA GLU A 47 -22.49 7.35 9.88
C GLU A 47 -23.88 6.82 9.48
N LEU A 48 -23.97 5.54 9.11
CA LEU A 48 -25.27 4.91 8.84
C LEU A 48 -26.11 4.83 10.11
N VAL A 49 -25.55 4.37 11.23
CA VAL A 49 -26.26 4.34 12.53
C VAL A 49 -26.75 5.73 12.92
N LEU A 50 -25.93 6.76 12.75
CA LEU A 50 -26.33 8.13 13.05
C LEU A 50 -27.51 8.58 12.19
N LYS A 51 -27.50 8.26 10.89
CA LYS A 51 -28.63 8.55 9.99
C LYS A 51 -29.91 7.85 10.40
N GLU A 52 -29.82 6.58 10.81
CA GLU A 52 -30.99 5.84 11.32
C GLU A 52 -31.51 6.44 12.63
N LEU A 53 -30.62 6.88 13.53
CA LEU A 53 -31.02 7.55 14.78
C LEU A 53 -31.68 8.91 14.52
N ASP A 54 -31.21 9.66 13.53
CA ASP A 54 -31.78 10.96 13.14
C ASP A 54 -33.18 10.82 12.50
N LEU A 55 -33.61 9.60 12.13
CA LEU A 55 -34.97 9.31 11.62
C LEU A 55 -35.96 8.90 12.73
N LEU A 56 -35.49 8.67 13.96
CA LEU A 56 -36.36 8.27 15.07
C LEU A 56 -37.15 9.46 15.63
N GLU A 57 -38.36 9.18 16.13
CA GLU A 57 -39.17 10.15 16.88
C GLU A 57 -38.53 10.45 18.25
N ASP A 58 -38.78 11.65 18.80
CA ASP A 58 -38.13 12.13 20.04
C ASP A 58 -38.41 11.25 21.27
N ASP A 59 -39.50 10.47 21.27
CA ASP A 59 -39.90 9.56 22.35
C ASP A 59 -39.52 8.09 22.08
N ALA A 60 -38.78 7.82 21.00
CA ALA A 60 -38.36 6.48 20.63
C ALA A 60 -37.46 5.82 21.70
N ASN A 61 -37.71 4.55 21.97
CA ASN A 61 -36.92 3.78 22.92
C ASN A 61 -35.65 3.22 22.25
N VAL A 62 -34.48 3.74 22.61
CA VAL A 62 -33.18 3.23 22.15
C VAL A 62 -32.58 2.27 23.18
N TYR A 63 -31.97 1.18 22.72
CA TYR A 63 -31.31 0.21 23.57
C TYR A 63 -29.88 -0.05 23.10
N LYS A 64 -28.95 -0.13 24.05
CA LYS A 64 -27.55 -0.46 23.83
C LYS A 64 -27.25 -1.86 24.35
N LEU A 65 -26.65 -2.70 23.52
CA LEU A 65 -26.18 -4.02 23.93
C LEU A 65 -24.85 -3.90 24.72
N ILE A 66 -24.85 -4.41 25.94
CA ILE A 66 -23.67 -4.50 26.81
C ILE A 66 -23.57 -5.96 27.30
N GLY A 67 -22.63 -6.71 26.73
CA GLY A 67 -22.50 -8.14 27.00
C GLY A 67 -23.78 -8.90 26.61
N PRO A 68 -24.40 -9.69 27.52
CA PRO A 68 -25.65 -10.39 27.24
C PRO A 68 -26.91 -9.54 27.50
N VAL A 69 -26.80 -8.26 27.87
CA VAL A 69 -27.93 -7.43 28.36
C VAL A 69 -28.17 -6.22 27.46
N LEU A 70 -29.44 -5.86 27.25
CA LEU A 70 -29.87 -4.61 26.62
C LEU A 70 -30.17 -3.56 27.69
N VAL A 71 -29.53 -2.40 27.58
CA VAL A 71 -29.71 -1.27 28.49
C VAL A 71 -30.41 -0.14 27.76
N LYS A 72 -31.50 0.37 28.31
CA LYS A 72 -32.22 1.52 27.76
C LYS A 72 -31.32 2.75 27.78
N GLN A 73 -31.25 3.46 26.65
CA GLN A 73 -30.52 4.71 26.48
C GLN A 73 -31.48 5.81 26.03
N ASP A 74 -31.18 7.02 26.45
CA ASP A 74 -31.81 8.21 25.90
C ASP A 74 -31.34 8.45 24.45
N LEU A 75 -32.25 8.90 23.59
CA LEU A 75 -31.96 9.14 22.17
C LEU A 75 -30.88 10.22 21.99
N ALA A 76 -30.93 11.30 22.78
CA ALA A 76 -29.93 12.36 22.70
C ALA A 76 -28.55 11.87 23.16
N GLU A 77 -28.50 11.02 24.18
CA GLU A 77 -27.25 10.42 24.65
C GLU A 77 -26.67 9.45 23.60
N ALA A 78 -27.50 8.60 22.99
CA ALA A 78 -27.10 7.70 21.92
C ALA A 78 -26.51 8.48 20.72
N ASN A 79 -27.19 9.56 20.31
CA ASN A 79 -26.72 10.45 19.24
C ASN A 79 -25.38 11.11 19.58
N ALA A 80 -25.23 11.69 20.77
CA ALA A 80 -23.99 12.31 21.20
C ALA A 80 -22.82 11.30 21.23
N ASN A 81 -23.08 10.07 21.68
CA ASN A 81 -22.08 9.01 21.73
C ASN A 81 -21.61 8.58 20.33
N VAL A 82 -22.54 8.40 19.38
CA VAL A 82 -22.21 8.05 18.00
C VAL A 82 -21.45 9.19 17.31
N ARG A 83 -21.87 10.45 17.50
CA ARG A 83 -21.19 11.62 16.94
C ARG A 83 -19.76 11.76 17.45
N LYS A 84 -19.53 11.65 18.75
CA LYS A 84 -18.17 11.66 19.34
C LYS A 84 -17.28 10.55 18.77
N ARG A 85 -17.85 9.37 18.53
CA ARG A 85 -17.11 8.24 17.93
C ARG A 85 -16.74 8.53 16.47
N ILE A 86 -17.65 9.10 15.69
CA ILE A 86 -17.39 9.54 14.32
C ILE A 86 -16.28 10.59 14.29
N GLU A 87 -16.32 11.59 15.17
CA GLU A 87 -15.30 12.63 15.28
C GLU A 87 -13.92 12.03 15.56
N TYR A 88 -13.82 11.13 16.54
CA TYR A 88 -12.58 10.45 16.87
C TYR A 88 -12.04 9.63 15.69
N ILE A 89 -12.88 8.78 15.08
CA ILE A 89 -12.49 7.96 13.93
C ILE A 89 -12.05 8.84 12.75
N SER A 90 -12.74 9.95 12.50
CA SER A 90 -12.44 10.88 11.43
C SER A 90 -11.08 11.54 11.66
N ALA A 91 -10.80 12.00 12.89
CA ALA A 91 -9.51 12.58 13.25
C ALA A 91 -8.36 11.58 13.06
N GLU A 92 -8.53 10.33 13.51
CA GLU A 92 -7.53 9.27 13.30
C GLU A 92 -7.30 8.98 11.80
N LEU A 93 -8.36 8.99 10.98
CA LEU A 93 -8.23 8.85 9.52
C LEU A 93 -7.44 9.99 8.87
N TYR A 94 -7.58 11.22 9.37
CA TYR A 94 -6.75 12.35 8.93
C TYR A 94 -5.28 12.16 9.32
N VAL A 95 -5.01 11.69 10.54
CA VAL A 95 -3.65 11.37 10.98
C VAL A 95 -3.04 10.28 10.10
N PHE A 96 -3.77 9.21 9.81
CA PHE A 96 -3.31 8.15 8.90
C PHE A 96 -3.05 8.65 7.49
N PHE A 97 -3.89 9.56 6.99
CA PHE A 97 -3.70 10.18 5.68
C PHE A 97 -2.43 11.02 5.62
N LEU A 98 -2.17 11.86 6.62
CA LEU A 98 -0.96 12.67 6.71
C LEU A 98 0.30 11.78 6.84
N LEU A 99 0.23 10.73 7.66
CA LEU A 99 1.33 9.76 7.79
C LEU A 99 1.62 9.05 6.47
N LEU A 100 0.58 8.67 5.72
CA LEU A 100 0.75 8.02 4.42
C LEU A 100 1.39 8.96 3.38
N LEU A 101 1.04 10.25 3.39
CA LEU A 101 1.70 11.26 2.55
C LEU A 101 3.19 11.37 2.87
N LEU A 102 3.53 11.47 4.17
CA LEU A 102 4.93 11.57 4.61
C LEU A 102 5.73 10.32 4.20
N LEU A 103 5.23 9.13 4.52
CA LEU A 103 5.87 7.87 4.14
C LEU A 103 5.99 7.72 2.61
N GLY A 104 5.02 8.24 1.85
CA GLY A 104 5.06 8.26 0.39
C GLY A 104 6.21 9.11 -0.16
N VAL A 105 6.45 10.28 0.44
CA VAL A 105 7.60 11.13 0.10
C VAL A 105 8.90 10.44 0.47
N GLU A 106 9.03 9.89 1.69
CA GLU A 106 10.21 9.16 2.14
C GLU A 106 10.53 7.96 1.23
N ALA A 107 9.51 7.18 0.85
CA ALA A 107 9.66 6.06 -0.07
C ALA A 107 10.16 6.51 -1.46
N THR A 108 9.70 7.67 -1.94
CA THR A 108 10.12 8.23 -3.22
C THR A 108 11.59 8.64 -3.17
N VAL A 109 12.01 9.34 -2.12
CA VAL A 109 13.41 9.72 -1.90
C VAL A 109 14.30 8.49 -1.77
N ALA A 110 13.88 7.49 -0.99
CA ALA A 110 14.62 6.24 -0.82
C ALA A 110 14.80 5.48 -2.14
N LYS A 111 13.79 5.47 -3.02
CA LYS A 111 13.90 4.90 -4.39
C LYS A 111 14.94 5.62 -5.24
N PHE A 112 14.98 6.95 -5.21
CA PHE A 112 16.00 7.73 -5.93
C PHE A 112 17.41 7.41 -5.42
N LEU A 113 17.63 7.42 -4.11
CA LEU A 113 18.94 7.10 -3.52
C LEU A 113 19.40 5.67 -3.80
N LEU A 114 18.46 4.72 -3.84
CA LEU A 114 18.74 3.33 -4.20
C LEU A 114 19.15 3.20 -5.67
N LEU A 115 18.44 3.92 -6.55
CA LEU A 115 18.76 3.96 -7.97
C LEU A 115 20.14 4.59 -8.22
N ASP A 116 20.47 5.68 -7.53
CA ASP A 116 21.80 6.29 -7.60
C ASP A 116 22.90 5.33 -7.15
N CYS A 117 22.68 4.60 -6.06
CA CYS A 117 23.62 3.58 -5.57
C CYS A 117 23.81 2.45 -6.59
N TYR A 118 22.73 1.96 -7.20
CA TYR A 118 22.77 0.94 -8.24
C TYR A 118 23.55 1.41 -9.48
N ILE A 119 23.27 2.62 -9.96
CA ILE A 119 23.95 3.21 -11.12
C ILE A 119 25.46 3.36 -10.84
N ASN A 120 25.83 3.83 -9.65
CA ASN A 120 27.24 3.99 -9.28
C ASN A 120 27.97 2.64 -9.19
N LEU A 121 27.31 1.61 -8.67
CA LEU A 121 27.84 0.26 -8.59
C LEU A 121 28.06 -0.36 -9.98
N GLU A 122 27.10 -0.23 -10.89
CA GLU A 122 27.26 -0.68 -12.28
C GLU A 122 28.36 0.08 -13.02
N LYS A 123 28.43 1.41 -12.87
CA LYS A 123 29.54 2.22 -13.41
C LYS A 123 30.90 1.76 -12.91
N LYS A 124 31.03 1.37 -11.63
CA LYS A 124 32.29 0.83 -11.08
C LYS A 124 32.60 -0.55 -11.64
N ARG A 125 31.60 -1.43 -11.77
CA ARG A 125 31.73 -2.78 -12.36
C ARG A 125 32.23 -2.70 -13.80
N GLU A 126 31.68 -1.78 -14.60
CA GLU A 126 32.12 -1.54 -15.98
C GLU A 126 33.55 -1.00 -16.09
N ARG A 127 33.96 -0.06 -15.22
CA ARG A 127 35.35 0.43 -15.19
C ARG A 127 36.32 -0.69 -14.84
N SER A 128 35.96 -1.54 -13.88
CA SER A 128 36.77 -2.71 -13.50
C SER A 128 36.87 -3.71 -14.66
N PHE A 129 35.81 -3.86 -15.45
CA PHE A 129 35.78 -4.73 -16.63
C PHE A 129 36.63 -4.19 -17.79
N ARG A 130 36.52 -2.89 -18.13
CA ARG A 130 37.36 -2.25 -19.16
C ARG A 130 38.87 -2.28 -18.85
N SER A 131 39.23 -2.47 -17.59
CA SER A 131 40.63 -2.54 -17.14
C SER A 131 41.30 -3.91 -17.39
N SER A 132 40.53 -4.97 -17.72
CA SER A 132 41.04 -6.32 -17.96
C SER A 132 40.12 -7.10 -18.91
N PRO A 133 40.29 -6.95 -20.25
CA PRO A 133 39.26 -7.35 -21.22
C PRO A 133 39.17 -8.85 -21.53
N MET A 134 40.22 -9.64 -21.31
CA MET A 134 40.38 -10.92 -22.04
C MET A 134 39.88 -12.20 -21.35
N ILE A 135 39.44 -12.18 -20.09
CA ILE A 135 39.10 -13.44 -19.37
C ILE A 135 37.66 -13.48 -18.81
N LEU A 136 36.94 -12.36 -18.76
CA LEU A 136 35.67 -12.26 -18.01
C LEU A 136 34.38 -12.11 -18.84
N MET A 137 34.47 -11.98 -20.17
CA MET A 137 33.29 -11.77 -21.04
C MET A 137 32.26 -12.92 -20.91
N ASN A 138 32.72 -14.17 -20.76
CA ASN A 138 31.83 -15.33 -20.81
C ASN A 138 31.01 -15.57 -19.53
N ALA A 139 31.44 -15.08 -18.36
CA ALA A 139 30.77 -15.35 -17.08
C ALA A 139 29.87 -14.18 -16.64
N VAL A 140 30.29 -12.94 -16.87
CA VAL A 140 29.51 -11.75 -16.47
C VAL A 140 28.28 -11.56 -17.37
N ASP A 141 28.41 -11.82 -18.67
CA ASP A 141 27.28 -11.76 -19.60
C ASP A 141 26.29 -12.91 -19.34
N ALA A 142 26.78 -14.09 -18.94
CA ALA A 142 25.91 -15.20 -18.55
C ALA A 142 25.08 -14.89 -17.30
N VAL A 143 25.67 -14.27 -16.28
CA VAL A 143 24.95 -13.85 -15.06
C VAL A 143 23.95 -12.73 -15.39
N ARG A 144 24.35 -11.72 -16.17
CA ARG A 144 23.44 -10.64 -16.59
C ARG A 144 22.26 -11.17 -17.41
N VAL A 145 22.48 -12.13 -18.31
CA VAL A 145 21.41 -12.77 -19.10
C VAL A 145 20.47 -13.59 -18.21
N LEU A 146 20.99 -14.28 -17.19
CA LEU A 146 20.16 -15.03 -16.25
C LEU A 146 19.32 -14.10 -15.36
N ASP A 147 19.90 -13.02 -14.86
CA ASP A 147 19.18 -12.01 -14.09
C ASP A 147 18.10 -11.32 -14.94
N MET A 148 18.41 -11.01 -16.22
CA MET A 148 17.44 -10.44 -17.16
C MET A 148 16.25 -11.39 -17.38
N LYS A 149 16.52 -12.67 -17.63
CA LYS A 149 15.48 -13.70 -17.79
C LYS A 149 14.61 -13.86 -16.54
N ARG A 150 15.22 -13.71 -15.35
CA ARG A 150 14.50 -13.81 -14.07
C ARG A 150 13.60 -12.59 -13.84
N ILE A 151 14.08 -11.41 -14.22
CA ILE A 151 13.30 -10.16 -14.19
C ILE A 151 12.15 -10.23 -15.19
N ASP A 152 12.40 -10.69 -16.43
CA ASP A 152 11.37 -10.84 -17.47
C ASP A 152 10.26 -11.81 -17.04
N ALA A 153 10.62 -12.95 -16.43
CA ALA A 153 9.63 -13.89 -15.89
C ALA A 153 8.76 -13.24 -14.80
N THR A 154 9.37 -12.44 -13.91
CA THR A 154 8.63 -11.74 -12.83
C THR A 154 7.75 -10.63 -13.38
N LEU A 155 8.18 -9.94 -14.45
CA LEU A 155 7.37 -8.94 -15.14
C LEU A 155 6.17 -9.59 -15.83
N GLN A 156 6.38 -10.72 -16.50
CA GLN A 156 5.32 -11.46 -17.18
C GLN A 156 4.24 -11.97 -16.20
N ASP A 157 4.65 -12.46 -15.03
CA ASP A 157 3.70 -12.86 -13.97
C ASP A 157 2.89 -11.67 -13.46
N ASN A 158 3.52 -10.50 -13.28
CA ASN A 158 2.84 -9.28 -12.85
C ASN A 158 1.89 -8.73 -13.92
N GLU A 159 2.27 -8.78 -15.20
CA GLU A 159 1.40 -8.43 -16.33
C GLU A 159 0.21 -9.38 -16.43
N GLY A 160 0.43 -10.68 -16.20
CA GLY A 160 -0.64 -11.68 -16.12
C GLY A 160 -1.64 -11.35 -15.02
N GLN A 161 -1.16 -11.09 -13.79
CA GLN A 161 -2.03 -10.69 -12.68
C GLN A 161 -2.77 -9.37 -12.96
N GLN A 162 -2.11 -8.40 -13.59
CA GLN A 162 -2.73 -7.13 -13.98
C GLN A 162 -3.84 -7.35 -15.01
N ASN A 163 -3.61 -8.18 -16.03
CA ASN A 163 -4.62 -8.49 -17.03
C ASN A 163 -5.81 -9.23 -16.43
N SER A 164 -5.59 -10.20 -15.53
CA SER A 164 -6.68 -10.86 -14.81
C SER A 164 -7.49 -9.87 -13.95
N LYS A 165 -6.82 -8.92 -13.27
CA LYS A 165 -7.51 -7.86 -12.51
C LYS A 165 -8.30 -6.93 -13.43
N ARG A 166 -7.77 -6.58 -14.60
CA ARG A 166 -8.44 -5.76 -15.61
C ARG A 166 -9.70 -6.44 -16.16
N GLU A 167 -9.63 -7.74 -16.42
CA GLU A 167 -10.80 -8.53 -16.84
C GLU A 167 -11.87 -8.61 -15.74
N ALA A 168 -11.47 -8.84 -14.49
CA ALA A 168 -12.39 -8.86 -13.36
C ALA A 168 -13.09 -7.51 -13.19
N MET A 169 -12.35 -6.41 -13.34
CA MET A 169 -12.89 -5.05 -13.30
C MET A 169 -13.87 -4.79 -14.43
N MET A 170 -13.57 -5.24 -15.65
CA MET A 170 -14.47 -5.10 -16.80
C MET A 170 -15.77 -5.89 -16.60
N LYS A 171 -15.69 -7.12 -16.06
CA LYS A 171 -16.87 -7.92 -15.70
C LYS A 171 -17.71 -7.26 -14.60
N LEU A 172 -17.07 -6.68 -13.59
CA LEU A 172 -17.74 -5.88 -12.55
C LEU A 172 -18.43 -4.66 -13.16
N GLN A 173 -17.78 -3.96 -14.09
CA GLN A 173 -18.33 -2.80 -14.77
C GLN A 173 -19.55 -3.16 -15.64
N GLN A 174 -19.50 -4.29 -16.35
CA GLN A 174 -20.65 -4.81 -17.10
C GLN A 174 -21.84 -5.16 -16.18
N ARG A 175 -21.57 -5.82 -15.05
CA ARG A 175 -22.60 -6.11 -14.03
C ARG A 175 -23.21 -4.84 -13.44
N LEU A 176 -22.39 -3.82 -13.22
CA LEU A 176 -22.87 -2.54 -12.70
C LEU A 176 -23.82 -1.85 -13.70
N GLN A 177 -23.44 -1.85 -14.99
CA GLN A 177 -24.28 -1.31 -16.07
C GLN A 177 -25.61 -2.05 -16.20
N SER A 178 -25.62 -3.39 -16.08
CA SER A 178 -26.87 -4.16 -16.12
C SER A 178 -27.79 -3.86 -14.93
N ILE A 179 -27.23 -3.64 -13.74
CA ILE A 179 -28.00 -3.27 -12.54
C ILE A 179 -28.57 -1.86 -12.68
N GLN A 180 -27.79 -0.91 -13.21
CA GLN A 180 -28.24 0.46 -13.47
C GLN A 180 -29.33 0.52 -14.55
N ALA A 181 -29.20 -0.27 -15.63
CA ALA A 181 -30.21 -0.38 -16.67
C ALA A 181 -31.49 -1.08 -16.21
N GLY A 182 -31.40 -2.03 -15.27
CA GLY A 182 -32.55 -2.68 -14.64
C GLY A 182 -33.35 -1.76 -13.72
N LYS A 183 -32.68 -0.84 -13.00
CA LYS A 183 -33.34 0.17 -12.15
C LYS A 183 -34.04 1.30 -12.92
N ALA A 184 -33.75 1.47 -14.21
CA ALA A 184 -34.39 2.49 -15.06
C ALA A 184 -35.66 1.99 -15.79
N LYS A 185 -35.99 0.69 -15.64
CA LYS A 185 -37.14 0.03 -16.28
C LYS A 185 -38.23 -0.44 -15.31
N ALA A 186 -38.06 -0.15 -14.01
CA ALA A 186 -39.05 -0.33 -12.95
C ALA A 186 -39.38 1.05 -12.36
#